data_AF-A0A847N422-F1
#
_entry.id   AF-A0A847N422-F1
#
_cell.length_a   1.000
_cell.length_b   1.000
_cell.length_c   1.000
_cell.angle_alpha   90.00
_cell.angle_beta   90.00
_cell.angle_gamma   90.00
#
_symmetry.space_group_name_H-M   'P 1'
#
loop_
_entity.id
_entity.type
_entity.pdbx_description
1 polymer ?
#
loop_
_entity_poly.entity_id
_entity_poly.type
_entity_poly.pdbx_seq_one_letter_code
_entity_poly.pdbx_strand_id
1 'polypeptide(L)' 'MSSFDAVIRKVPGQDGSYGEVPFDLKKEFGKGRMKVYATFDGVPYEGSIVNMGLTHAER' A
#
# COMPACT_ATOMS: atom_id res chain seq x y z
N MET A 1 -11.08 5.04 -11.73
CA MET A 1 -10.21 5.79 -10.80
C MET A 1 -10.68 5.47 -9.40
N SER A 2 -9.93 4.63 -8.69
CA SER A 2 -10.26 4.24 -7.31
C SER A 2 -9.38 5.07 -6.38
N SER A 3 -9.98 6.04 -5.68
CA SER A 3 -9.34 6.81 -4.62
C SER A 3 -9.85 6.30 -3.28
N PHE A 4 -8.96 6.12 -2.32
CA PHE A 4 -9.31 5.75 -0.96
C PHE A 4 -8.52 6.59 0.02
N ASP A 5 -9.10 6.78 1.20
CA ASP A 5 -8.41 7.41 2.32
C ASP A 5 -7.74 6.32 3.15
N ALA A 6 -6.49 6.55 3.55
CA ALA A 6 -5.74 5.62 4.37
C ALA A 6 -4.81 6.36 5.32
N VAL A 7 -4.69 5.82 6.53
CA VAL A 7 -3.77 6.34 7.53
C VAL A 7 -2.37 5.82 7.22
N ILE A 8 -1.44 6.74 6.98
CA ILE A 8 -0.02 6.42 6.86
C ILE A 8 0.54 6.15 8.27
N ARG A 9 0.99 4.93 8.51
CA ARG A 9 1.66 4.51 9.74
C ARG A 9 3.17 4.53 9.54
N LYS A 10 3.90 5.07 10.52
CA LYS A 10 5.37 4.98 10.55
C LYS A 10 5.80 3.60 11.06
N VAL A 11 6.82 3.02 10.45
CA VAL A 11 7.46 1.80 10.97
C VAL A 11 8.28 2.17 12.21
N PRO A 12 8.02 1.58 13.40
CA PRO A 12 8.82 1.87 14.58
C PRO A 12 10.27 1.43 14.35
N GLY A 13 11.21 2.37 14.49
CA GLY A 13 12.64 2.13 14.28
C GLY A 13 13.14 2.24 12.83
N GLN A 14 12.29 2.65 11.88
CA GLN A 14 12.72 2.98 10.52
C GLN A 14 12.14 4.33 10.08
N ASP A 15 12.81 4.99 9.13
CA ASP A 15 12.29 6.21 8.48
C ASP A 15 11.25 5.89 7.38
N GLY A 16 10.93 4.60 7.18
CA GLY A 16 9.86 4.16 6.30
C GLY A 16 8.48 4.34 6.90
N SER A 17 7.52 4.70 6.06
CA SER A 17 6.09 4.74 6.39
C SER A 17 5.30 3.85 5.43
N TYR A 18 4.21 3.26 5.90
CA TYR A 18 3.34 2.39 5.12
C TYR A 18 1.88 2.79 5.29
N GLY A 19 1.09 2.62 4.23
CA GLY A 19 -0.37 2.77 4.25
C GLY A 19 -1.03 1.41 4.10
N GLU A 20 -2.04 1.14 4.92
CA GLU A 20 -2.90 -0.04 4.74
C GLU A 20 -3.88 0.23 3.60
N VAL A 21 -3.85 -0.61 2.57
CA VAL A 21 -4.76 -0.51 1.43
C VAL A 21 -5.97 -1.39 1.71
N PRO A 22 -7.22 -0.86 1.72
CA PRO A 22 -8.42 -1.64 2.01
C PRO A 22 -8.85 -2.57 0.85
N PHE A 23 -7.96 -2.82 -0.12
CA PHE A 23 -8.20 -3.62 -1.30
C PHE A 23 -7.24 -4.80 -1.36
N ASP A 24 -7.75 -5.92 -1.86
CA ASP A 24 -6.95 -7.12 -2.03
C ASP A 24 -6.09 -7.02 -3.30
N LEU A 25 -4.91 -6.45 -3.13
CA LEU A 25 -3.92 -6.29 -4.21
C LEU A 25 -3.51 -7.64 -4.82
N LYS A 26 -3.59 -8.74 -4.06
CA LYS A 26 -3.28 -10.08 -4.55
C LYS A 26 -4.37 -10.58 -5.49
N LYS A 27 -5.65 -10.35 -5.18
CA LYS A 27 -6.78 -10.68 -6.05
C LYS A 27 -6.78 -9.83 -7.32
N GLU A 28 -6.48 -8.55 -7.20
CA GLU A 28 -6.59 -7.60 -8.32
C GLU A 28 -5.38 -7.67 -9.27
N PHE A 29 -4.16 -7.83 -8.73
CA PHE A 29 -2.93 -7.81 -9.52
C PHE A 29 -2.18 -9.14 -9.59
N GLY A 30 -2.58 -10.16 -8.82
CA GLY A 30 -1.99 -11.51 -8.85
C GLY A 30 -0.52 -11.59 -8.42
N LYS A 31 0.10 -10.47 -8.01
CA LYS A 31 1.53 -10.35 -7.71
C LYS A 31 1.74 -9.63 -6.38
N GLY A 32 2.61 -10.19 -5.55
CA GLY A 32 2.97 -9.60 -4.25
C GLY A 32 3.87 -8.37 -4.34
N ARG A 33 4.47 -8.08 -5.51
CA ARG A 33 5.28 -6.88 -5.75
C ARG A 33 4.90 -6.25 -7.08
N MET A 34 4.51 -4.99 -7.06
CA MET A 34 4.15 -4.24 -8.26
C MET A 34 4.58 -2.78 -8.16
N LYS A 35 5.11 -2.23 -9.26
CA LYS A 35 5.38 -0.79 -9.35
C LYS A 35 4.06 -0.05 -9.46
N VAL A 36 3.90 1.01 -8.69
CA VAL A 36 2.71 1.85 -8.72
C VAL A 36 3.09 3.31 -8.87
N TYR A 37 2.23 4.03 -9.57
CA TYR A 37 2.20 5.48 -9.61
C TYR A 37 1.01 5.91 -8.75
N ALA A 38 1.26 6.30 -7.51
CA ALA A 38 0.26 6.77 -6.57
C ALA A 38 0.36 8.29 -6.42
N THR A 39 -0.66 8.93 -5.89
CA THR A 39 -0.61 10.35 -5.54
C THR A 39 -1.05 10.49 -4.10
N PHE A 40 -0.15 10.95 -3.22
CA PHE A 40 -0.44 11.18 -1.81
C PHE A 40 -0.58 12.68 -1.60
N ASP A 41 -1.76 13.14 -1.21
CA ASP A 41 -2.02 14.56 -0.97
C ASP A 41 -1.65 15.47 -2.18
N GLY A 42 -1.87 14.98 -3.39
CA GLY A 42 -1.49 15.68 -4.63
C GLY A 42 -0.02 15.52 -5.04
N VAL A 43 0.82 14.91 -4.19
CA VAL A 43 2.23 14.62 -4.50
C VAL A 43 2.33 13.29 -5.24
N PRO A 44 2.82 13.28 -6.50
CA PRO A 44 3.03 12.04 -7.23
C PRO A 44 4.14 11.22 -6.58
N TYR A 45 3.90 9.92 -6.44
CA TYR A 45 4.82 8.97 -5.86
C TYR A 45 4.94 7.75 -6.76
N GLU A 46 6.16 7.50 -7.21
CA GLU A 46 6.53 6.27 -7.90
C GLU A 46 7.19 5.33 -6.91
N GLY A 47 6.52 4.22 -6.65
CA GLY A 47 7.01 3.25 -5.68
C GLY A 47 6.76 1.82 -6.11
N SER A 48 7.06 0.91 -5.20
CA SER A 48 6.65 -0.48 -5.32
C SER A 48 5.74 -0.83 -4.15
N ILE A 49 4.53 -1.27 -4.46
CA ILE A 49 3.72 -1.99 -3.50
C ILE A 49 4.38 -3.34 -3.30
N VAL A 50 4.67 -3.66 -2.05
CA VAL A 50 5.17 -4.97 -1.63
C VAL A 50 4.23 -5.53 -0.58
N ASN A 51 3.96 -6.81 -0.65
CA ASN A 51 3.31 -7.52 0.44
C ASN A 51 4.31 -7.61 1.61
N MET A 52 4.05 -6.89 2.69
CA MET A 52 4.86 -6.96 3.92
C MET A 52 4.58 -8.22 4.76
N GLY A 53 3.96 -9.27 4.20
CA GLY A 53 3.56 -10.46 4.94
C GLY A 53 2.37 -10.23 5.88
N LEU A 54 1.73 -9.05 5.82
CA LEU A 54 0.50 -8.74 6.51
C LEU A 54 -0.65 -9.51 5.83
N THR A 55 -0.91 -10.73 6.29
CA THR A 55 -2.15 -11.44 6.02
C THR A 55 -3.21 -10.88 6.95
N HIS A 56 -4.10 -10.02 6.44
CA HIS A 56 -5.37 -9.78 7.13
C HIS A 56 -6.20 -11.05 6.96
N ALA A 57 -6.02 -12.00 7.89
CA ALA A 57 -6.57 -13.34 7.81
C ALA A 57 -8.08 -13.39 8.11
N GLU A 58 -8.75 -12.27 8.40
CA GLU A 58 -10.14 -12.32 8.88
C GLU A 58 -10.99 -11.17 8.31
N ARG A 59 -11.75 -11.49 7.26
CA ARG A 59 -13.17 -11.16 7.24
C ARG A 59 -13.96 -12.20 6.46
#